data_AF-A0A7S1XU78-F1
#
_entry.id   AF-A0A7S1XU78-F1
#
_cell.length_a   1.000
_cell.length_b   1.000
_cell.length_c   1.000
_cell.angle_alpha   90.00
_cell.angle_beta   90.00
_cell.angle_gamma   90.00
#
_symmetry.space_group_name_H-M   'P 1'
#
loop_
_entity.id
_entity.type
_entity.pdbx_description
1 polymer ?
#
loop_
_entity_poly.entity_id
_entity_poly.type
_entity_poly.pdbx_seq_one_letter_code
_entity_poly.pdbx_strand_id
1 'polypeptide(L)'
;PKRNIKTSELNWLPGPYNWGILGTLQRIDTFPATRTALLDWSIAGPAAGLVAALVLLGIGAQDTFYTAPGADAQNYFMSLPMDLISRSPVGTAVLSLPQQMSMLYVPKEAGGASAAEAAEMFRMSPLAFAGYTALSAQALQALPIVGSDAWLALQAAFGLDV
;
A
#
# COMPACT_ATOMS: atom_id res chain seq x y z
N PRO A 1 25.14 -23.41 4.91
CA PRO A 1 23.88 -23.34 5.69
C PRO A 1 22.65 -23.50 4.78
N LYS A 2 22.01 -24.68 4.80
CA LYS A 2 20.89 -24.99 3.90
C LYS A 2 19.67 -24.14 4.28
N ARG A 3 19.35 -23.15 3.45
CA ARG A 3 18.08 -22.42 3.46
C ARG A 3 16.97 -23.40 3.05
N ASN A 4 16.36 -24.09 4.00
CA ASN A 4 15.24 -25.00 3.75
C ASN A 4 14.00 -24.50 4.51
N ILE A 5 13.60 -23.27 4.24
CA ILE A 5 12.24 -22.82 4.59
C ILE A 5 11.36 -23.30 3.44
N LYS A 6 10.60 -24.37 3.68
CA LYS A 6 9.55 -24.80 2.75
C LYS A 6 8.29 -24.01 3.04
N THR A 7 7.71 -23.48 1.98
CA THR A 7 6.48 -22.72 2.00
C THR A 7 5.45 -23.42 1.14
N SER A 8 4.22 -23.47 1.63
CA SER A 8 3.07 -23.96 0.86
C SER A 8 2.60 -22.96 -0.20
N GLU A 9 1.55 -23.32 -0.92
CA GLU A 9 0.89 -22.48 -1.91
C GLU A 9 0.33 -21.18 -1.29
N LEU A 10 0.33 -20.12 -2.10
CA LEU A 10 -0.23 -18.82 -1.73
C LEU A 10 -1.75 -18.89 -1.71
N ASN A 11 -2.34 -18.63 -0.54
CA ASN A 11 -3.78 -18.51 -0.39
C ASN A 11 -4.18 -17.03 -0.33
N TRP A 12 -5.12 -16.60 -1.17
CA TRP A 12 -5.58 -15.23 -1.21
C TRP A 12 -6.46 -14.90 0.01
N LEU A 13 -6.17 -13.79 0.69
CA LEU A 13 -7.02 -13.22 1.72
C LEU A 13 -8.00 -12.23 1.08
N PRO A 14 -9.30 -12.56 1.00
CA PRO A 14 -10.30 -11.60 0.53
C PRO A 14 -10.42 -10.45 1.53
N GLY A 15 -10.41 -9.22 1.02
CA GLY A 15 -10.62 -8.02 1.82
C GLY A 15 -12.10 -7.79 2.17
N PRO A 16 -12.40 -7.15 3.31
CA PRO A 16 -13.75 -6.71 3.62
C PRO A 16 -14.17 -5.60 2.63
N TYR A 17 -15.41 -5.64 2.14
CA TYR A 17 -16.08 -4.58 1.37
C TYR A 17 -15.30 -4.01 0.16
N ASN A 18 -15.37 -4.66 -1.01
CA ASN A 18 -14.88 -4.17 -2.31
C ASN A 18 -13.40 -3.72 -2.40
N TRP A 19 -12.60 -3.86 -1.33
CA TRP A 19 -11.16 -3.60 -1.32
C TRP A 19 -10.33 -4.66 -2.05
N GLY A 20 -10.97 -5.68 -2.62
CA GLY A 20 -10.31 -6.72 -3.40
C GLY A 20 -9.56 -7.71 -2.51
N ILE A 21 -8.29 -7.96 -2.86
CA ILE A 21 -7.41 -8.90 -2.15
C ILE A 21 -6.56 -8.08 -1.17
N LEU A 22 -6.75 -8.30 0.14
CA LEU A 22 -5.94 -7.62 1.17
C LEU A 22 -4.51 -8.15 1.25
N GLY A 23 -4.29 -9.38 0.78
CA GLY A 23 -2.98 -9.99 0.76
C GLY A 23 -3.04 -11.49 0.48
N THR A 24 -1.95 -12.17 0.79
CA THR A 24 -1.82 -13.62 0.66
C THR A 24 -1.29 -14.22 1.95
N LEU A 25 -1.84 -15.35 2.36
CA LEU A 25 -1.27 -16.20 3.39
C LEU A 25 -0.38 -17.23 2.73
N GLN A 26 0.86 -17.30 3.20
CA GLN A 26 1.78 -18.37 2.83
C GLN A 26 2.12 -19.15 4.09
N ARG A 27 1.69 -20.41 4.17
CA ARG A 27 1.99 -21.25 5.33
C ARG A 27 3.45 -21.70 5.26
N ILE A 28 4.17 -21.57 6.38
CA ILE A 28 5.50 -22.13 6.56
C ILE A 28 5.35 -23.61 6.92
N ASP A 29 5.86 -24.50 6.08
CA ASP A 29 5.82 -25.96 6.32
C ASP A 29 7.01 -26.44 7.16
N THR A 30 8.10 -25.68 7.17
CA THR A 30 9.29 -25.96 7.99
C THR A 30 9.79 -24.69 8.64
N PHE A 31 9.75 -24.66 9.97
CA PHE A 31 10.15 -23.50 10.75
C PHE A 31 11.66 -23.25 10.62
N PRO A 32 12.10 -21.99 10.51
CA PRO A 32 13.52 -21.66 10.35
C PRO A 32 14.36 -22.10 11.56
N ALA A 33 15.48 -22.76 11.28
CA ALA A 33 16.37 -23.32 12.31
C ALA A 33 17.20 -22.26 13.08
N THR A 34 17.24 -21.02 12.60
CA THR A 34 17.99 -19.93 13.23
C THR A 34 17.15 -18.66 13.32
N ARG A 35 17.37 -17.88 14.39
CA ARG A 35 16.74 -16.55 14.58
C ARG A 35 17.02 -15.63 13.40
N THR A 36 18.22 -15.69 12.83
CA THR A 36 18.59 -14.91 11.64
C THR A 36 17.77 -15.31 10.42
N ALA A 37 17.49 -16.60 10.23
CA ALA A 37 16.67 -17.06 9.12
C ALA A 37 15.18 -16.67 9.30
N LEU A 38 14.69 -16.65 10.54
CA LEU A 38 13.35 -16.14 10.86
C LEU A 38 13.25 -14.63 10.60
N LEU A 39 14.27 -13.86 10.98
CA LEU A 39 14.34 -12.43 10.73
C LEU A 39 14.42 -12.11 9.23
N ASP A 40 15.30 -12.78 8.50
CA ASP A 40 15.44 -12.59 7.05
C ASP A 40 14.14 -12.91 6.32
N TRP A 41 13.45 -13.98 6.72
CA TRP A 41 12.19 -14.40 6.12
C TRP A 41 11.05 -13.41 6.42
N SER A 42 10.92 -13.00 7.68
CA SER A 42 9.86 -12.07 8.11
C SER A 42 10.03 -10.66 7.55
N ILE A 43 11.26 -10.21 7.26
CA ILE A 43 11.48 -8.88 6.65
C ILE A 43 11.37 -8.93 5.13
N ALA A 44 11.70 -10.05 4.48
CA ALA A 44 11.77 -10.14 3.02
C ALA A 44 10.43 -9.83 2.33
N GLY A 45 9.32 -10.36 2.83
CA GLY A 45 7.98 -10.09 2.28
C GLY A 45 7.60 -8.61 2.37
N PRO A 46 7.57 -8.04 3.59
CA PRO A 46 7.26 -6.62 3.80
C PRO A 46 8.17 -5.66 3.03
N ALA A 47 9.48 -5.95 2.97
CA ALA A 47 10.45 -5.11 2.25
C ALA A 47 10.23 -5.16 0.73
N ALA A 48 10.02 -6.34 0.15
CA ALA A 48 9.73 -6.47 -1.27
C ALA A 48 8.40 -5.77 -1.64
N GLY A 49 7.36 -5.94 -0.83
CA GLY A 49 6.08 -5.27 -1.01
C GLY A 49 6.18 -3.75 -0.90
N LEU A 50 7.00 -3.22 0.02
CA LEU A 50 7.23 -1.78 0.17
C LEU A 50 7.93 -1.19 -1.05
N VAL A 51 8.96 -1.85 -1.58
CA VAL A 51 9.65 -1.41 -2.80
C VAL A 51 8.70 -1.41 -4.00
N ALA A 52 7.93 -2.49 -4.19
CA ALA A 52 6.96 -2.57 -5.27
C ALA A 52 5.87 -1.47 -5.16
N ALA A 53 5.36 -1.23 -3.94
CA ALA A 53 4.36 -0.21 -3.69
C ALA A 53 4.87 1.21 -3.96
N LEU A 54 6.12 1.52 -3.59
CA LEU A 54 6.76 2.80 -3.90
C LEU A 54 6.94 3.00 -5.41
N VAL A 55 7.37 1.96 -6.14
CA VAL A 55 7.52 2.02 -7.60
C VAL A 55 6.17 2.25 -8.27
N LEU A 56 5.14 1.50 -7.88
CA LEU A 56 3.77 1.64 -8.41
C LEU A 56 3.21 3.04 -8.13
N LEU A 57 3.37 3.54 -6.90
CA LEU A 57 2.96 4.88 -6.53
C LEU A 57 3.72 5.94 -7.34
N GLY A 58 5.04 5.79 -7.52
CA GLY A 58 5.87 6.73 -8.27
C GLY A 58 5.47 6.80 -9.75
N ILE A 59 5.31 5.65 -10.41
CA ILE A 59 4.86 5.59 -11.81
C ILE A 59 3.42 6.10 -11.92
N GLY A 60 2.54 5.72 -10.99
CA GLY A 60 1.16 6.16 -10.99
C GLY A 60 1.00 7.66 -10.75
N ALA A 61 1.83 8.26 -9.91
CA ALA A 61 1.85 9.70 -9.69
C ALA A 61 2.29 10.46 -10.94
N GLN A 62 3.29 9.94 -11.66
CA GLN A 62 3.68 10.48 -12.97
C GLN A 62 2.54 10.36 -13.98
N ASP A 63 1.90 9.19 -14.07
CA ASP A 63 0.77 8.97 -14.97
C ASP A 63 -0.38 9.93 -14.67
N THR A 64 -0.73 10.11 -13.39
CA THR A 64 -1.74 11.08 -12.93
C THR A 64 -1.41 12.50 -13.41
N PHE A 65 -0.14 12.90 -13.36
CA PHE A 65 0.30 14.22 -13.82
C PHE A 65 0.21 14.38 -15.35
N TYR A 66 0.65 13.39 -16.11
CA TYR A 66 0.68 13.48 -17.58
C TYR A 66 -0.70 13.36 -18.23
N THR A 67 -1.65 12.67 -17.57
CA THR A 67 -3.00 12.44 -18.08
C THR A 67 -4.05 13.41 -17.51
N ALA A 68 -3.71 14.16 -16.45
CA ALA A 68 -4.57 15.21 -15.88
C ALA A 68 -5.06 16.32 -16.85
N PRO A 69 -4.37 16.69 -17.95
CA PRO A 69 -4.83 17.76 -18.84
C PRO A 69 -6.08 17.44 -19.68
N GLY A 70 -6.50 16.17 -19.77
CA GLY A 70 -7.68 15.75 -20.55
C GLY A 70 -8.91 15.60 -19.68
N ALA A 71 -9.97 16.39 -19.93
CA ALA A 71 -11.25 16.32 -19.20
C ALA A 71 -11.87 14.91 -19.20
N ASP A 72 -11.60 14.09 -20.22
CA ASP A 72 -12.11 12.72 -20.34
C ASP A 72 -11.33 11.69 -19.49
N ALA A 73 -10.02 11.90 -19.30
CA ALA A 73 -9.17 10.98 -18.54
C ALA A 73 -9.46 11.05 -17.03
N GLN A 74 -9.83 12.24 -16.53
CA GLN A 74 -10.16 12.44 -15.11
C GLN A 74 -11.40 11.68 -14.64
N ASN A 75 -12.26 11.21 -15.56
CA ASN A 75 -13.43 10.40 -15.23
C ASN A 75 -13.07 8.95 -14.91
N TYR A 76 -11.89 8.49 -15.32
CA TYR A 76 -11.39 7.12 -15.03
C TYR A 76 -10.46 7.07 -13.82
N PHE A 77 -10.18 8.22 -13.19
CA PHE A 77 -9.38 8.28 -11.98
C PHE A 77 -10.20 7.92 -10.75
N MET A 78 -9.54 7.24 -9.82
CA MET A 78 -10.13 6.89 -8.54
C MET A 78 -10.08 8.10 -7.62
N SER A 79 -11.22 8.43 -7.01
CA SER A 79 -11.34 9.52 -6.04
C SER A 79 -11.22 9.00 -4.62
N LEU A 80 -10.34 9.60 -3.83
CA LEU A 80 -10.20 9.37 -2.40
C LEU A 80 -10.53 10.66 -1.64
N PRO A 81 -11.25 10.59 -0.51
CA PRO A 81 -11.53 11.77 0.29
C PRO A 81 -10.22 12.32 0.89
N MET A 82 -10.03 13.65 0.81
CA MET A 82 -8.85 14.34 1.29
C MET A 82 -8.64 14.16 2.80
N ASP A 83 -9.71 13.95 3.55
CA ASP A 83 -9.65 13.64 4.97
C ASP A 83 -8.88 12.34 5.27
N LEU A 84 -8.96 11.34 4.39
CA LEU A 84 -8.17 10.10 4.56
C LEU A 84 -6.70 10.31 4.22
N ILE A 85 -6.40 11.10 3.19
CA ILE A 85 -5.02 11.32 2.74
C ILE A 85 -4.27 12.25 3.71
N SER A 86 -4.92 13.32 4.18
CA SER A 86 -4.32 14.29 5.10
C SER A 86 -4.05 13.73 6.50
N ARG A 87 -4.85 12.76 6.96
CA ARG A 87 -4.66 12.10 8.26
C ARG A 87 -3.70 10.91 8.20
N SER A 88 -3.46 10.37 7.02
CA SER A 88 -2.52 9.27 6.81
C SER A 88 -1.10 9.80 6.65
N PRO A 89 -0.10 9.32 7.41
CA PRO A 89 1.31 9.66 7.18
C PRO A 89 1.79 9.28 5.78
N VAL A 90 1.21 8.21 5.21
CA VAL A 90 1.47 7.81 3.82
C VAL A 90 0.84 8.82 2.87
N GLY A 91 -0.40 9.24 3.12
CA GLY A 91 -1.09 10.21 2.29
C GLY A 91 -0.44 11.59 2.30
N THR A 92 0.03 12.08 3.46
CA THR A 92 0.78 13.35 3.53
C THR A 92 2.13 13.26 2.82
N ALA A 93 2.81 12.11 2.86
CA ALA A 93 4.03 11.89 2.09
C ALA A 93 3.76 11.97 0.57
N VAL A 94 2.63 11.40 0.10
CA VAL A 94 2.19 11.54 -1.29
C VAL A 94 2.01 13.02 -1.63
N LEU A 95 1.21 13.76 -0.86
CA LEU A 95 0.94 15.19 -1.07
C LEU A 95 2.19 16.08 -1.06
N SER A 96 3.22 15.68 -0.30
CA SER A 96 4.48 16.41 -0.19
C SER A 96 5.39 16.25 -1.42
N LEU A 97 5.06 15.35 -2.35
CA LEU A 97 5.78 15.22 -3.61
C LEU A 97 5.62 16.54 -4.40
N PRO A 98 6.72 17.24 -4.74
CA PRO A 98 6.70 18.61 -5.30
C PRO A 98 5.82 18.80 -6.55
N GLN A 99 5.45 17.71 -7.22
CA GLN A 99 4.71 17.67 -8.47
C GLN A 99 3.17 17.67 -8.29
N GLN A 100 2.65 17.57 -7.07
CA GLN A 100 1.22 17.28 -6.82
C GLN A 100 0.32 18.47 -6.48
N MET A 101 0.88 19.65 -6.19
CA MET A 101 0.07 20.77 -5.66
C MET A 101 -0.74 21.54 -6.72
N SER A 102 -0.52 21.32 -8.01
CA SER A 102 -1.04 22.23 -9.06
C SER A 102 -2.11 21.64 -9.99
N MET A 103 -2.30 20.31 -10.04
CA MET A 103 -3.21 19.65 -11.00
C MET A 103 -4.25 18.71 -10.37
N LEU A 104 -4.20 18.48 -9.06
CA LEU A 104 -5.10 17.55 -8.37
C LEU A 104 -6.33 18.23 -7.72
N TYR A 105 -6.45 19.55 -7.87
CA TYR A 105 -7.64 20.29 -7.48
C TYR A 105 -8.61 20.35 -8.66
N VAL A 106 -9.75 19.67 -8.56
CA VAL A 106 -10.84 19.81 -9.55
C VAL A 106 -11.62 21.07 -9.19
N PRO A 107 -11.56 22.15 -10.00
CA PRO A 107 -12.44 23.29 -9.78
C PRO A 107 -13.90 22.87 -10.00
N LYS A 108 -14.79 23.49 -9.22
CA LYS A 108 -16.22 23.21 -8.99
C LYS A 108 -17.12 22.97 -10.23
N GLU A 109 -16.60 23.12 -11.44
CA GLU A 109 -17.39 23.27 -12.67
C GLU A 109 -17.34 22.04 -13.58
N ALA A 110 -16.42 21.09 -13.38
CA ALA A 110 -16.21 19.97 -14.31
C ALA A 110 -17.02 18.70 -13.99
N GLY A 111 -17.67 18.60 -12.83
CA GLY A 111 -18.05 17.31 -12.25
C GLY A 111 -19.52 17.08 -11.88
N GLY A 112 -20.44 18.03 -12.09
CA GLY A 112 -21.86 17.88 -11.74
C GLY A 112 -22.18 17.59 -10.25
N ALA A 113 -21.16 17.45 -9.41
CA ALA A 113 -21.25 17.23 -7.98
C ALA A 113 -21.41 18.58 -7.28
N SER A 114 -22.20 18.59 -6.22
CA SER A 114 -22.51 19.82 -5.47
C SER A 114 -21.23 20.45 -4.93
N ALA A 115 -21.20 21.78 -4.78
CA ALA A 115 -20.03 22.57 -4.38
C ALA A 115 -19.41 22.21 -3.02
N ALA A 116 -20.03 21.30 -2.26
CA ALA A 116 -19.53 20.73 -1.01
C ALA A 116 -18.75 19.42 -1.21
N GLU A 117 -19.01 18.64 -2.27
CA GLU A 117 -18.39 17.32 -2.50
C GLU A 117 -17.12 17.41 -3.35
N ALA A 118 -17.01 18.41 -4.23
CA ALA A 118 -15.84 18.62 -5.08
C ALA A 118 -14.63 19.22 -4.34
N ALA A 119 -14.85 19.82 -3.16
CA ALA A 119 -13.78 20.45 -2.38
C ALA A 119 -12.93 19.46 -1.57
N GLU A 120 -13.30 18.18 -1.52
CA GLU A 120 -12.69 17.19 -0.61
C GLU A 120 -12.26 15.89 -1.29
N MET A 121 -12.12 15.82 -2.61
CA MET A 121 -11.75 14.56 -3.29
C MET A 121 -10.43 14.69 -4.07
N PHE A 122 -9.47 13.86 -3.71
CA PHE A 122 -8.21 13.65 -4.42
C PHE A 122 -8.41 12.64 -5.53
N ARG A 123 -8.13 13.02 -6.78
CA ARG A 123 -8.17 12.09 -7.92
C ARG A 123 -6.77 11.58 -8.23
N MET A 124 -6.64 10.27 -8.38
CA MET A 124 -5.37 9.62 -8.71
C MET A 124 -5.57 8.50 -9.73
N SER A 125 -4.54 8.21 -10.52
CA SER A 125 -4.55 7.09 -11.45
C SER A 125 -4.77 5.76 -10.72
N PRO A 126 -5.37 4.74 -11.35
CA PRO A 126 -5.52 3.41 -10.75
C PRO A 126 -4.19 2.82 -10.27
N LEU A 127 -3.09 3.16 -10.93
CA LEU A 127 -1.76 2.70 -10.57
C LEU A 127 -1.25 3.39 -9.29
N ALA A 128 -1.49 4.70 -9.16
CA ALA A 128 -1.18 5.44 -7.93
C ALA A 128 -2.03 4.94 -6.76
N PHE A 129 -3.31 4.66 -7.01
CA PHE A 129 -4.21 4.08 -6.03
C PHE A 129 -3.73 2.71 -5.55
N ALA A 130 -3.37 1.81 -6.48
CA ALA A 130 -2.81 0.51 -6.14
C ALA A 130 -1.53 0.62 -5.29
N GLY A 131 -0.63 1.57 -5.63
CA GLY A 131 0.56 1.87 -4.84
C GLY A 131 0.23 2.37 -3.42
N TYR A 132 -0.73 3.29 -3.30
CA TYR A 132 -1.19 3.79 -2.00
C TYR A 132 -1.83 2.71 -1.12
N THR A 133 -2.69 1.85 -1.70
CA THR A 133 -3.31 0.74 -0.98
C THR A 133 -2.27 -0.31 -0.57
N ALA A 134 -1.29 -0.57 -1.43
CA ALA A 134 -0.20 -1.49 -1.12
C ALA A 134 0.67 -0.95 0.03
N LEU A 135 1.02 0.35 0.03
CA LEU A 135 1.74 0.97 1.17
C LEU A 135 0.93 0.89 2.47
N SER A 136 -0.38 1.08 2.39
CA SER A 136 -1.28 0.94 3.54
C SER A 136 -1.30 -0.50 4.08
N ALA A 137 -1.30 -1.50 3.19
CA ALA A 137 -1.20 -2.90 3.57
C ALA A 137 0.17 -3.23 4.20
N GLN A 138 1.27 -2.69 3.67
CA GLN A 138 2.60 -2.86 4.28
C GLN A 138 2.69 -2.20 5.66
N ALA A 139 2.07 -1.03 5.85
CA ALA A 139 2.00 -0.37 7.14
C ALA A 139 1.22 -1.22 8.18
N LEU A 140 0.18 -1.93 7.74
CA LEU A 140 -0.55 -2.86 8.60
C LEU A 140 0.28 -4.12 8.94
N GLN A 141 1.03 -4.66 7.98
CA GLN A 141 1.96 -5.78 8.20
C GLN A 141 3.10 -5.43 9.16
N ALA A 142 3.50 -4.15 9.20
CA ALA A 142 4.50 -3.63 10.13
C ALA A 142 4.00 -3.53 11.58
N LEU A 143 2.69 -3.67 11.83
CA LEU A 143 2.16 -3.67 13.19
C LEU A 143 2.50 -4.98 13.92
N PRO A 144 2.85 -4.92 15.22
CA PRO A 144 3.22 -6.08 16.02
C PRO A 144 1.98 -6.87 16.49
N ILE A 145 1.18 -7.34 15.54
CA ILE A 145 -0.01 -8.17 15.78
C ILE A 145 0.42 -9.64 15.69
N VAL A 146 -0.04 -10.48 16.62
CA VAL A 146 0.29 -11.91 16.63
C VAL A 146 0.00 -12.54 15.27
N GLY A 147 1.02 -13.16 14.68
CA GLY A 147 0.95 -13.78 13.34
C GLY A 147 1.26 -12.85 12.17
N SER A 148 1.57 -11.56 12.41
CA SER A 148 2.12 -10.67 11.40
C SER A 148 3.62 -10.90 11.18
N ASP A 149 4.12 -10.44 10.05
CA ASP A 149 5.55 -10.46 9.75
C ASP A 149 6.36 -9.64 10.78
N ALA A 150 5.85 -8.50 11.21
CA ALA A 150 6.49 -7.71 12.27
C ALA A 150 6.54 -8.44 13.62
N TRP A 151 5.52 -9.22 13.95
CA TRP A 151 5.55 -10.06 15.14
C TRP A 151 6.64 -11.14 15.07
N LEU A 152 6.77 -11.81 13.92
CA LEU A 152 7.85 -12.80 13.71
C LEU A 152 9.24 -12.16 13.73
N ALA A 153 9.38 -10.96 13.17
CA ALA A 153 10.61 -10.19 13.23
C ALA A 153 10.97 -9.80 14.67
N LEU A 154 9.98 -9.41 15.48
CA LEU A 154 10.17 -9.12 16.90
C LEU A 154 10.52 -10.37 17.71
N GLN A 155 9.86 -11.50 17.46
CA GLN A 155 10.21 -12.79 18.07
C GLN A 155 11.66 -13.17 17.76
N ALA A 156 12.08 -13.02 16.50
CA ALA A 156 13.45 -13.28 16.08
C ALA A 156 14.47 -12.32 16.74
N ALA A 157 14.13 -11.03 16.83
CA ALA A 157 15.01 -9.99 17.39
C ALA A 157 15.17 -10.10 18.92
N PHE A 158 14.08 -10.34 19.64
CA PHE A 158 14.08 -10.45 21.10
C PHE A 158 14.27 -11.89 21.61
N GLY A 159 14.24 -12.88 20.72
CA GLY A 159 14.38 -14.28 21.08
C GLY A 159 13.20 -14.85 21.86
N LEU A 160 12.01 -14.26 21.67
CA LEU A 160 10.76 -14.71 22.27
C LEU A 160 10.30 -15.93 21.47
N ASP A 161 10.53 -17.13 22.02
CA ASP A 161 10.16 -18.46 21.53
C ASP A 161 10.25 -18.67 20.00
N VAL A 162 11.36 -19.31 19.61
CA VAL A 162 11.55 -19.97 18.30
C VAL A 162 11.41 -21.47 18.50
#